data_AF-L7FIR2-F1
#
_entry.id   AF-L7FIR2-F1
#
_cell.length_a   1.000
_cell.length_b   1.000
_cell.length_c   1.000
_cell.angle_alpha   90.00
_cell.angle_beta   90.00
_cell.angle_gamma   90.00
#
_symmetry.space_group_name_H-M   'P 1'
#
loop_
_entity.id
_entity.type
_entity.pdbx_description
1 polymer ?
#
loop_
_entity_poly.entity_id
_entity_poly.type
_entity_poly.pdbx_seq_one_letter_code
_entity_poly.pdbx_strand_id
1 'polypeptide(L)'
;MRVLFKAQFDTDKGNEGIHSGEMPKMLKETLDHLKPEAAYFGPEDGCRTCWLFIDLEDSSQIPVIAEPFFSQLGARVSFTPVMNTDDLQKGLSQIR
;
A
#
# COMPACT_ATOMS: atom_id res chain seq x y z
N MET A 1 -11.74 6.92 -4.07
CA MET A 1 -11.99 5.53 -4.52
C MET A 1 -11.19 4.59 -3.64
N ARG A 2 -11.83 3.55 -3.08
CA ARG A 2 -11.11 2.54 -2.29
C ARG A 2 -10.14 1.74 -3.16
N VAL A 3 -8.88 1.72 -2.76
CA VAL A 3 -7.79 1.03 -3.46
C VAL A 3 -6.97 0.24 -2.45
N LEU A 4 -6.68 -1.02 -2.80
CA LEU A 4 -5.60 -1.77 -2.19
C LEU A 4 -4.28 -1.32 -2.80
N PHE A 5 -3.48 -0.62 -2.00
CA PHE A 5 -2.06 -0.40 -2.27
C PHE A 5 -1.25 -1.54 -1.67
N LYS A 6 -0.53 -2.28 -2.51
CA LYS A 6 0.41 -3.31 -2.08
C LYS A 6 1.83 -2.86 -2.44
N ALA A 7 2.76 -3.01 -1.50
CA ALA A 7 4.19 -2.83 -1.79
C ALA A 7 4.98 -4.01 -1.21
N GLN A 8 5.67 -4.74 -2.10
CA GLN A 8 6.58 -5.84 -1.76
C GLN A 8 8.01 -5.32 -1.86
N PHE A 9 8.74 -5.32 -0.75
CA PHE A 9 10.03 -4.64 -0.63
C PHE A 9 11.16 -5.53 -1.15
N ASP A 10 12.19 -4.90 -1.70
CA ASP A 10 13.44 -5.59 -1.94
C ASP A 10 14.07 -6.04 -0.60
N THR A 11 14.64 -7.25 -0.59
CA THR A 11 15.09 -7.87 0.66
C THR A 11 16.29 -7.14 1.24
N ASP A 12 17.27 -6.82 0.40
CA ASP A 12 18.52 -6.19 0.79
C ASP A 12 18.30 -4.72 1.13
N LYS A 13 17.59 -3.98 0.28
CA LYS A 13 17.19 -2.59 0.57
C LYS A 13 16.37 -2.48 1.85
N GLY A 14 15.46 -3.43 2.06
CA GLY A 14 14.68 -3.42 3.28
C GLY A 14 15.48 -3.81 4.52
N ASN A 15 16.51 -4.66 4.42
CA ASN A 15 17.44 -4.90 5.54
C ASN A 15 18.23 -3.64 5.86
N GLU A 16 18.81 -2.99 4.84
CA GLU A 16 19.51 -1.70 4.97
C GLU A 16 18.62 -0.66 5.67
N GLY A 17 17.38 -0.50 5.19
CA GLY A 17 16.41 0.47 5.74
C GLY A 17 15.98 0.16 7.17
N ILE A 18 15.97 -1.10 7.60
CA ILE A 18 15.72 -1.48 9.00
C ILE A 18 16.93 -1.11 9.87
N HIS A 19 18.13 -1.44 9.42
CA HIS A 19 19.37 -1.13 10.15
C HIS A 19 19.63 0.37 10.27
N SER A 20 19.33 1.15 9.21
CA SER A 20 19.44 2.61 9.23
C SER A 20 18.31 3.30 10.00
N GLY A 21 17.17 2.61 10.21
CA GLY A 21 15.96 3.17 10.82
C GLY A 21 15.10 3.99 9.84
N GLU A 22 15.49 4.09 8.58
CA GLU A 22 14.75 4.84 7.56
C GLU A 22 13.43 4.16 7.18
N MET A 23 13.39 2.82 7.12
CA MET A 23 12.15 2.11 6.78
C MET A 23 11.06 2.35 7.84
N PRO A 24 11.29 2.12 9.14
CA PRO A 24 10.28 2.43 10.16
C PRO A 24 9.79 3.88 10.12
N LYS A 25 10.71 4.83 9.88
CA LYS A 25 10.37 6.25 9.77
C LYS A 25 9.46 6.52 8.56
N MET A 26 9.85 6.03 7.37
CA MET A 26 9.07 6.19 6.15
C MET A 26 7.68 5.54 6.26
N LEU A 27 7.60 4.32 6.83
CA LEU A 27 6.32 3.65 7.05
C LEU A 27 5.42 4.44 8.01
N LYS A 28 5.99 5.01 9.09
CA LYS A 28 5.23 5.87 10.01
C LYS A 28 4.69 7.11 9.29
N GLU A 29 5.55 7.83 8.56
CA GLU A 29 5.16 9.01 7.77
C GLU A 29 4.06 8.67 6.75
N THR A 30 4.18 7.52 6.09
CA THR A 30 3.17 7.04 5.14
C THR A 30 1.83 6.76 5.81
N LEU A 31 1.82 6.06 6.95
CA LEU A 31 0.57 5.77 7.67
C LEU A 31 -0.09 7.04 8.22
N ASP A 32 0.72 7.99 8.71
CA ASP A 32 0.24 9.28 9.21
C ASP A 32 -0.38 10.13 8.09
N HIS A 33 0.19 10.08 6.88
CA HIS A 33 -0.29 10.81 5.71
C HIS A 33 -1.53 10.16 5.07
N LEU A 34 -1.47 8.85 4.79
CA LEU A 34 -2.51 8.15 4.04
C LEU A 34 -3.72 7.74 4.87
N LYS A 35 -3.54 7.56 6.19
CA LYS A 35 -4.59 7.13 7.13
C LYS A 35 -5.45 5.98 6.57
N PRO A 36 -4.84 4.83 6.23
CA PRO A 36 -5.56 3.74 5.61
C PRO A 36 -6.68 3.23 6.52
N GLU A 37 -7.76 2.75 5.91
CA GLU A 37 -8.86 2.05 6.59
C GLU A 37 -8.35 0.80 7.31
N ALA A 38 -7.39 0.11 6.69
CA ALA A 38 -6.68 -1.01 7.29
C ALA A 38 -5.25 -1.09 6.73
N ALA A 39 -4.31 -1.47 7.61
CA ALA A 39 -2.92 -1.69 7.26
C ALA A 39 -2.48 -3.06 7.78
N TYR A 40 -2.00 -3.91 6.88
CA TYR A 40 -1.45 -5.22 7.20
C TYR A 40 -0.01 -5.32 6.71
N PHE A 41 0.80 -6.06 7.45
CA PHE A 41 2.21 -6.28 7.17
C PHE A 41 2.52 -7.76 7.35
N GLY A 42 3.30 -8.33 6.44
CA GLY A 42 3.61 -9.75 6.48
C GLY A 42 4.47 -10.19 5.30
N PRO A 43 4.87 -11.45 5.28
CA PRO A 43 5.58 -12.02 4.15
C PRO A 43 4.61 -12.35 3.00
N GLU A 44 5.01 -12.00 1.77
CA GLU A 44 4.41 -12.49 0.52
C GLU A 44 5.56 -12.89 -0.39
N ASP A 45 5.53 -14.11 -0.93
CA ASP A 45 6.61 -14.68 -1.77
C ASP A 45 8.01 -14.57 -1.15
N GLY A 46 8.09 -14.70 0.18
CA GLY A 46 9.35 -14.61 0.94
C GLY A 46 9.85 -13.18 1.17
N CYS A 47 9.13 -12.16 0.72
CA CYS A 47 9.51 -10.75 0.85
C CYS A 47 8.62 -10.00 1.86
N ARG A 48 9.21 -8.99 2.54
CA ARG A 48 8.46 -8.07 3.41
C ARG A 48 7.47 -7.29 2.55
N THR A 49 6.18 -7.36 2.91
CA THR A 49 5.10 -6.77 2.12
C THR A 49 4.15 -6.01 3.02
N CYS A 50 3.65 -4.88 2.54
CA CYS A 50 2.53 -4.17 3.15
C CYS A 50 1.32 -4.16 2.21
N TRP A 51 0.14 -4.17 2.83
CA TRP A 51 -1.16 -4.02 2.17
C TRP A 51 -1.92 -2.92 2.90
N LEU A 52 -2.15 -1.81 2.21
CA LEU A 52 -2.84 -0.63 2.74
C LEU A 52 -4.14 -0.44 1.95
N PHE A 53 -5.26 -0.40 2.65
CA PHE A 53 -6.55 -0.04 2.07
C PHE A 53 -6.75 1.46 2.23
N ILE A 54 -6.57 2.20 1.15
CA ILE A 54 -6.60 3.67 1.14
C ILE A 54 -7.76 4.19 0.30
N ASP A 55 -8.20 5.41 0.60
CA ASP A 55 -9.09 6.15 -0.29
C ASP A 55 -8.25 7.04 -1.21
N LEU A 56 -8.18 6.67 -2.49
CA LEU A 56 -7.46 7.41 -3.52
C LEU A 56 -8.40 8.43 -4.16
N GLU A 57 -8.15 9.72 -3.95
CA GLU A 57 -9.05 10.78 -4.46
C GLU A 57 -8.89 10.97 -5.98
N ASP A 58 -7.64 10.97 -6.46
CA ASP A 58 -7.32 11.15 -7.87
C ASP A 58 -6.10 10.32 -8.29
N SER A 59 -6.05 9.93 -9.56
CA SER A 59 -4.95 9.14 -10.13
C SER A 59 -3.57 9.83 -10.03
N SER A 60 -3.53 11.16 -9.98
CA SER A 60 -2.30 11.94 -9.80
C SER A 60 -1.62 11.73 -8.44
N GLN A 61 -2.31 11.14 -7.45
CA GLN A 61 -1.72 10.81 -6.15
C GLN A 61 -0.82 9.58 -6.23
N ILE A 62 -0.94 8.74 -7.27
CA ILE A 62 -0.19 7.48 -7.38
C ILE A 62 1.34 7.69 -7.29
N PRO A 63 1.97 8.62 -8.05
CA PRO A 63 3.41 8.84 -7.92
C PRO A 63 3.81 9.32 -6.53
N VAL A 64 3.03 10.21 -5.90
CA VAL A 64 3.32 10.74 -4.56
C VAL A 64 3.34 9.62 -3.52
N ILE A 65 2.41 8.67 -3.64
CA ILE A 65 2.28 7.52 -2.72
C ILE A 65 3.37 6.48 -3.01
N ALA A 66 3.63 6.18 -4.28
CA ALA A 66 4.48 5.06 -4.68
C ALA A 66 5.99 5.38 -4.63
N GLU A 67 6.37 6.64 -4.89
CA GLU A 67 7.77 7.03 -5.05
C GLU A 67 8.67 6.71 -3.84
N PRO A 68 8.26 6.92 -2.58
CA PRO A 68 9.06 6.50 -1.43
C PRO A 68 9.35 4.99 -1.39
N PHE A 69 8.38 4.18 -1.83
CA PHE A 69 8.53 2.72 -1.86
C PHE A 69 9.47 2.28 -2.99
N PHE A 70 9.44 2.94 -4.15
CA PHE A 70 10.39 2.69 -5.22
C PHE A 70 11.81 3.09 -4.81
N SER A 71 11.98 4.35 -4.42
CA SER A 71 13.30 4.96 -4.23
C SER A 71 14.02 4.46 -2.98
N GLN A 72 13.30 4.27 -1.86
CA GLN A 72 13.92 3.91 -0.58
C GLN A 72 13.96 2.40 -0.34
N LEU A 73 12.98 1.66 -0.85
CA LEU A 73 12.82 0.22 -0.56
C LEU A 73 12.95 -0.69 -1.78
N GLY A 74 13.19 -0.15 -2.98
CA GLY A 74 13.25 -0.93 -4.21
C GLY A 74 11.97 -1.75 -4.45
N ALA A 75 10.83 -1.27 -3.96
CA ALA A 75 9.63 -2.09 -3.85
C ALA A 75 8.94 -2.29 -5.21
N ARG A 76 8.31 -3.46 -5.38
CA ARG A 76 7.29 -3.67 -6.41
C ARG A 76 5.94 -3.25 -5.83
N VAL A 77 5.25 -2.34 -6.50
CA VAL A 77 3.96 -1.82 -6.03
C VAL A 77 2.82 -2.14 -6.98
N SER A 78 1.62 -2.29 -6.44
CA SER A 78 0.39 -2.39 -7.22
C SER A 78 -0.74 -1.62 -6.55
N PHE A 79 -1.58 -0.99 -7.37
CA PHE A 79 -2.82 -0.34 -6.95
C PHE A 79 -3.99 -1.10 -7.57
N THR A 80 -4.86 -1.66 -6.74
CA THR A 80 -6.03 -2.43 -7.18
C THR A 80 -7.29 -1.80 -6.63
N PRO A 81 -8.23 -1.31 -7.46
CA PRO A 81 -9.54 -0.90 -6.97
C PRO A 81 -10.22 -2.08 -6.25
N VAL A 82 -10.74 -1.84 -5.05
CA VAL A 82 -11.41 -2.86 -4.25
C VAL A 82 -12.71 -2.31 -3.68
N MET A 83 -13.62 -3.21 -3.33
CA MET A 83 -14.94 -2.89 -2.78
C MET A 83 -15.10 -3.56 -1.43
N ASN A 84 -15.78 -2.88 -0.50
CA ASN A 84 -16.23 -3.52 0.74
C ASN A 84 -17.57 -4.25 0.51
N THR A 85 -18.14 -4.81 1.57
CA THR A 85 -19.41 -5.55 1.49
C THR A 85 -20.57 -4.70 0.96
N ASP A 86 -20.67 -3.43 1.37
CA ASP A 86 -21.77 -2.54 0.96
C ASP A 86 -21.66 -2.18 -0.53
N ASP A 87 -20.45 -1.85 -0.98
CA ASP A 87 -20.13 -1.57 -2.37
C ASP A 87 -20.44 -2.79 -3.26
N LEU A 88 -20.04 -3.99 -2.81
CA LEU A 88 -20.33 -5.25 -3.50
C LEU A 88 -21.84 -5.48 -3.63
N GLN A 89 -22.60 -5.33 -2.55
CA GLN A 89 -24.06 -5.49 -2.57
C GLN A 89 -24.73 -4.51 -3.53
N LYS A 90 -24.30 -3.24 -3.52
CA LYS A 90 -24.78 -2.21 -4.45
C LYS A 90 -24.51 -2.60 -5.92
N GLY A 91 -23.32 -3.10 -6.23
CA GLY A 91 -22.98 -3.57 -7.58
C GLY A 91 -23.80 -4.78 -8.00
N LEU A 92 -23.89 -5.81 -7.15
CA LEU A 92 -24.63 -7.04 -7.44
C LEU A 92 -26.14 -6.81 -7.66
N SER A 93 -26.75 -5.83 -6.97
CA SER A 93 -28.15 -5.47 -7.16
C SER A 93 -28.50 -4.95 -8.57
N GLN A 94 -27.50 -4.51 -9.34
CA GLN A 94 -27.69 -3.96 -10.69
C GLN A 94 -27.49 -5.00 -11.81
N ILE A 95 -26.95 -6.19 -11.48
CA ILE A 95 -26.72 -7.29 -12.43
C ILE A 95 -27.96 -8.19 -12.57
N ARG A 96 -28.98 -7.95 -11.75
CA ARG A 96 -30.24 -8.70 -11.75
C ARG A 96 -31.24 -8.18 -12.78
#